data_AF-A0AAV9TM33-F1
#
_entry.id   AF-A0AAV9TM33-F1
#
_cell.length_a   1.000
_cell.length_b   1.000
_cell.length_c   1.000
_cell.angle_alpha   90.00
_cell.angle_beta   90.00
_cell.angle_gamma   90.00
#
_symmetry.space_group_name_H-M   'P 1'
#
loop_
_entity.id
_entity.type
_entity.pdbx_description
1 polymer ?
#
loop_
_entity_poly.entity_id
_entity_poly.type
_entity_poly.pdbx_seq_one_letter_code
_entity_poly.pdbx_strand_id
1 'polypeptide(L)'
;MAPKKKGTAAIKKTPKRPKGGGGTKAGRPKKQADTVSTTSSTNLQEEPGGGSDDESDNGPYCICRGPDDHRFMISCDVCEDWFHGECIDIAKDVGENLIERFVCPNCTDVENNVVSLFKKICSYGKCVKAARLYGDGEKSAFCSDEHKQLWWEKGIASLPKKSLARNTQNGLTQEELMALLNSDLAAVDPDDGQWRVQTRPFAPPATGAESPEAKSKTLAPGILTEEEVDILKTSAAERYKMGEEVVLCQKMLQLLDWASDRRKSLIASKHFDDAACGYDDRLDQVGVVGPFANWLHSDEAKEIFKAGSLDVGSRLSGDDKNICDKKRCKAHQGWYSIHTRDVRYQMKLLAMDANKKLDKERLIKQSAAERKLRKEAEKNYVQAVLPDGTLGPPRSA
;
A
#
# COMPACT_ATOMS: atom_id res chain seq x y z
N MET A 1 -36.43 -20.24 51.88
CA MET A 1 -35.71 -21.42 52.44
C MET A 1 -34.26 -21.39 51.97
N ALA A 2 -33.34 -22.06 52.68
CA ALA A 2 -31.96 -22.34 52.23
C ALA A 2 -31.84 -23.85 51.93
N PRO A 3 -30.76 -24.34 51.27
CA PRO A 3 -29.40 -24.30 51.83
C PRO A 3 -28.36 -23.56 50.97
N LYS A 4 -27.25 -23.18 51.62
CA LYS A 4 -25.96 -22.80 51.00
C LYS A 4 -24.92 -23.87 51.34
N LYS A 5 -23.90 -24.09 50.48
CA LYS A 5 -22.46 -24.32 50.79
C LYS A 5 -21.69 -24.56 49.45
N LYS A 6 -20.55 -23.90 49.19
CA LYS A 6 -19.15 -24.18 49.63
C LYS A 6 -18.66 -25.59 49.19
N GLY A 7 -17.48 -25.79 48.59
CA GLY A 7 -16.42 -24.87 48.11
C GLY A 7 -15.01 -25.50 48.20
N THR A 8 -13.97 -24.80 47.70
CA THR A 8 -12.50 -25.04 47.91
C THR A 8 -11.87 -26.36 47.40
N ALA A 9 -10.54 -26.55 47.31
CA ALA A 9 -9.40 -25.74 46.78
C ALA A 9 -8.04 -26.49 46.99
N ALA A 10 -6.99 -26.11 46.21
CA ALA A 10 -5.57 -26.53 46.36
C ALA A 10 -5.27 -28.03 46.05
N ILE A 11 -4.03 -28.53 45.89
CA ILE A 11 -2.67 -28.08 46.27
C ILE A 11 -1.61 -28.82 45.38
N LYS A 12 -0.33 -28.46 45.13
CA LYS A 12 0.59 -27.38 45.58
C LYS A 12 1.17 -26.64 44.33
N LYS A 13 2.45 -26.54 43.89
CA LYS A 13 3.85 -26.75 44.39
C LYS A 13 4.83 -25.84 43.57
N THR A 14 6.09 -25.66 44.00
CA THR A 14 7.24 -24.95 43.37
C THR A 14 8.55 -25.72 43.67
N PRO A 15 9.82 -25.40 43.25
CA PRO A 15 10.38 -24.07 42.85
C PRO A 15 11.60 -23.98 41.86
N LYS A 16 12.15 -22.74 41.78
CA LYS A 16 13.54 -22.29 41.43
C LYS A 16 13.87 -21.83 39.98
N ARG A 17 14.78 -20.85 39.95
CA ARG A 17 15.39 -20.09 38.83
C ARG A 17 16.87 -19.84 39.22
N PRO A 18 17.85 -19.94 38.31
CA PRO A 18 18.56 -18.77 37.73
C PRO A 18 18.27 -18.65 36.20
N LYS A 19 18.45 -17.55 35.45
CA LYS A 19 19.38 -16.39 35.47
C LYS A 19 20.82 -16.78 35.05
N GLY A 20 21.39 -16.33 33.91
CA GLY A 20 20.87 -15.52 32.80
C GLY A 20 22.01 -14.84 32.00
N GLY A 21 21.75 -14.40 30.77
CA GLY A 21 22.76 -13.82 29.85
C GLY A 21 23.61 -14.87 29.13
N GLY A 22 24.25 -14.59 27.99
CA GLY A 22 24.20 -13.38 27.15
C GLY A 22 25.37 -13.34 26.15
N GLY A 23 25.26 -12.57 25.07
CA GLY A 23 26.40 -12.25 24.18
C GLY A 23 26.46 -12.99 22.83
N THR A 24 26.04 -12.27 21.78
CA THR A 24 26.70 -12.15 20.47
C THR A 24 27.79 -13.14 20.03
N LYS A 25 27.69 -13.64 18.79
CA LYS A 25 28.68 -13.37 17.72
C LYS A 25 28.16 -13.74 16.32
N ALA A 26 28.68 -13.08 15.30
CA ALA A 26 28.37 -13.35 13.88
C ALA A 26 29.33 -14.41 13.29
N GLY A 27 28.89 -15.13 12.25
CA GLY A 27 29.58 -16.33 11.76
C GLY A 27 29.28 -16.77 10.33
N ARG A 28 29.28 -15.85 9.36
CA ARG A 28 29.62 -16.04 7.93
C ARG A 28 29.54 -17.48 7.36
N PRO A 29 28.55 -17.83 6.50
CA PRO A 29 28.55 -19.11 5.78
C PRO A 29 29.72 -19.21 4.78
N LYS A 30 30.11 -20.44 4.45
CA LYS A 30 31.18 -20.74 3.47
C LYS A 30 30.60 -20.90 2.06
N LYS A 31 31.44 -20.61 1.05
CA LYS A 31 31.19 -20.79 -0.39
C LYS A 31 31.61 -22.22 -0.81
N GLN A 32 31.21 -22.62 -2.02
CA GLN A 32 31.58 -23.84 -2.80
C GLN A 32 30.59 -25.02 -2.66
N ALA A 33 30.31 -25.78 -3.73
CA ALA A 33 30.55 -25.54 -5.16
C ALA A 33 29.66 -26.44 -6.04
N ASP A 34 29.52 -26.06 -7.30
CA ASP A 34 28.71 -26.70 -8.33
C ASP A 34 29.43 -27.91 -8.95
N THR A 35 28.67 -28.96 -9.30
CA THR A 35 29.06 -29.94 -10.34
C THR A 35 27.85 -30.29 -11.20
N VAL A 36 27.76 -29.64 -12.37
CA VAL A 36 26.86 -30.02 -13.45
C VAL A 36 27.46 -31.21 -14.20
N SER A 37 26.63 -32.20 -14.54
CA SER A 37 26.95 -33.24 -15.53
C SER A 37 25.82 -33.37 -16.53
N THR A 38 26.07 -32.94 -17.77
CA THR A 38 25.13 -33.03 -18.90
C THR A 38 25.61 -34.08 -19.89
N THR A 39 24.76 -35.04 -20.23
CA THR A 39 24.87 -35.87 -21.44
C THR A 39 23.49 -36.06 -22.08
N SER A 40 23.45 -36.43 -23.36
CA SER A 40 22.22 -36.51 -24.16
C SER A 40 22.16 -37.81 -24.97
N SER A 41 20.96 -38.13 -25.47
CA SER A 41 20.55 -39.47 -25.92
C SER A 41 21.14 -39.97 -27.24
N THR A 42 21.29 -41.30 -27.33
CA THR A 42 21.26 -42.10 -28.58
C THR A 42 20.45 -43.39 -28.34
N ASN A 43 20.11 -44.13 -29.39
CA ASN A 43 19.07 -45.18 -29.40
C ASN A 43 19.50 -46.40 -30.26
N LEU A 44 19.13 -47.63 -29.86
CA LEU A 44 18.58 -48.75 -30.69
C LEU A 44 18.93 -50.19 -30.17
N GLN A 45 17.87 -51.02 -30.11
CA GLN A 45 17.76 -52.47 -30.41
C GLN A 45 18.36 -53.60 -29.51
N GLU A 46 17.42 -54.34 -28.90
CA GLU A 46 17.21 -55.82 -28.92
C GLU A 46 18.28 -56.81 -28.35
N GLU A 47 17.99 -57.34 -27.15
CA GLU A 47 17.87 -58.77 -26.72
C GLU A 47 18.78 -59.91 -27.27
N PRO A 48 19.03 -61.04 -26.54
CA PRO A 48 18.47 -61.44 -25.22
C PRO A 48 19.46 -62.01 -24.16
N GLY A 49 19.00 -62.08 -22.91
CA GLY A 49 19.09 -63.31 -22.09
C GLY A 49 20.05 -63.36 -20.88
N GLY A 50 19.58 -64.02 -19.81
CA GLY A 50 20.37 -64.42 -18.63
C GLY A 50 19.98 -63.70 -17.33
N GLY A 51 18.88 -64.09 -16.70
CA GLY A 51 18.36 -63.45 -15.48
C GLY A 51 18.95 -63.96 -14.16
N SER A 52 18.88 -63.12 -13.12
CA SER A 52 19.12 -63.44 -11.72
C SER A 52 18.36 -62.43 -10.84
N ASP A 53 17.30 -62.89 -10.18
CA ASP A 53 16.85 -62.43 -8.85
C ASP A 53 16.57 -60.92 -8.66
N ASP A 54 15.60 -60.37 -9.38
CA ASP A 54 14.87 -59.18 -8.92
C ASP A 54 13.98 -59.55 -7.71
N GLU A 55 14.51 -59.43 -6.50
CA GLU A 55 13.70 -59.27 -5.28
C GLU A 55 12.98 -57.90 -5.37
N SER A 56 11.84 -57.91 -6.06
CA SER A 56 11.00 -56.76 -6.36
C SER A 56 10.58 -56.00 -5.10
N ASP A 57 11.27 -54.89 -4.80
CA ASP A 57 10.99 -53.92 -3.72
C ASP A 57 9.75 -53.05 -4.01
N ASN A 58 8.74 -53.67 -4.62
CA ASN A 58 7.50 -53.06 -5.05
C ASN A 58 6.51 -53.05 -3.88
N GLY A 59 6.89 -52.34 -2.81
CA GLY A 59 6.07 -52.10 -1.64
C GLY A 59 4.73 -51.41 -1.96
N PRO A 60 3.79 -51.34 -0.99
CA PRO A 60 2.47 -50.77 -1.19
C PRO A 60 2.49 -49.23 -1.19
N TYR A 61 3.01 -48.65 -2.27
CA TYR A 61 3.08 -47.21 -2.53
C TYR A 61 1.68 -46.61 -2.82
N CYS A 62 1.62 -45.28 -2.82
CA CYS A 62 0.47 -44.48 -3.22
C CYS A 62 -0.80 -44.66 -2.35
N ILE A 63 -1.82 -43.84 -2.60
CA ILE A 63 -3.15 -43.98 -1.96
C ILE A 63 -3.85 -45.29 -2.35
N CYS A 64 -3.48 -45.90 -3.48
CA CYS A 64 -4.04 -47.17 -3.95
C CYS A 64 -3.43 -48.40 -3.25
N ARG A 65 -2.28 -48.24 -2.57
CA ARG A 65 -1.48 -49.33 -1.97
C ARG A 65 -1.09 -50.42 -2.96
N GLY A 66 -0.88 -50.02 -4.22
CA GLY A 66 -0.35 -50.85 -5.29
C GLY A 66 1.19 -50.79 -5.38
N PRO A 67 1.79 -51.72 -6.13
CA PRO A 67 3.22 -51.73 -6.43
C PRO A 67 3.61 -50.54 -7.34
N ASP A 68 4.91 -50.30 -7.51
CA ASP A 68 5.38 -49.67 -8.76
C ASP A 68 5.00 -50.61 -9.93
N ASP A 69 4.33 -50.06 -10.94
CA ASP A 69 3.93 -50.75 -12.16
C ASP A 69 4.52 -50.08 -13.42
N HIS A 70 5.60 -49.31 -13.21
CA HIS A 70 6.36 -48.54 -14.20
C HIS A 70 5.55 -47.48 -14.95
N ARG A 71 4.33 -47.15 -14.48
CA ARG A 71 3.64 -45.91 -14.84
C ARG A 71 4.37 -44.71 -14.21
N PHE A 72 4.01 -43.50 -14.63
CA PHE A 72 4.56 -42.29 -14.03
C PHE A 72 4.18 -42.20 -12.54
N MET A 73 5.20 -42.13 -11.67
CA MET A 73 5.05 -41.87 -10.23
C MET A 73 5.81 -40.61 -9.82
N ILE A 74 5.35 -39.96 -8.75
CA ILE A 74 5.98 -38.77 -8.15
C ILE A 74 6.04 -38.87 -6.62
N SER A 75 7.16 -38.48 -6.03
CA SER A 75 7.41 -38.51 -4.58
C SER A 75 6.91 -37.23 -3.89
N CYS A 76 6.42 -37.35 -2.66
CA CYS A 76 5.91 -36.22 -1.87
C CYS A 76 6.98 -35.62 -0.93
N ASP A 77 7.27 -34.33 -1.06
CA ASP A 77 8.21 -33.54 -0.24
C ASP A 77 7.79 -33.34 1.25
N VAL A 78 6.95 -34.21 1.81
CA VAL A 78 6.42 -34.11 3.19
C VAL A 78 6.33 -35.48 3.87
N CYS A 79 5.91 -36.52 3.14
CA CYS A 79 5.83 -37.89 3.66
C CYS A 79 6.75 -38.89 2.95
N GLU A 80 7.48 -38.47 1.91
CA GLU A 80 8.46 -39.26 1.14
C GLU A 80 7.87 -40.52 0.43
N ASP A 81 6.56 -40.77 0.56
CA ASP A 81 5.78 -41.78 -0.18
C ASP A 81 5.64 -41.39 -1.68
N TRP A 82 5.44 -42.39 -2.54
CA TRP A 82 5.39 -42.27 -4.00
C TRP A 82 3.95 -42.46 -4.52
N PHE A 83 3.55 -41.70 -5.54
CA PHE A 83 2.17 -41.68 -6.02
C PHE A 83 2.10 -41.83 -7.54
N HIS A 84 1.38 -42.83 -8.05
CA HIS A 84 1.06 -42.92 -9.49
C HIS A 84 0.26 -41.69 -9.93
N GLY A 85 0.66 -41.03 -11.01
CA GLY A 85 0.03 -39.78 -11.49
C GLY A 85 -1.47 -39.93 -11.76
N GLU A 86 -1.89 -41.08 -12.31
CA GLU A 86 -3.31 -41.42 -12.52
C GLU A 86 -4.13 -41.53 -11.22
N CYS A 87 -3.51 -41.81 -10.08
CA CYS A 87 -4.18 -41.88 -8.78
C CYS A 87 -4.28 -40.51 -8.08
N ILE A 88 -3.72 -39.44 -8.67
CA ILE A 88 -3.71 -38.07 -8.12
C ILE A 88 -4.09 -37.01 -9.17
N ASP A 89 -4.65 -37.43 -10.31
CA ASP A 89 -5.00 -36.59 -11.48
C ASP A 89 -3.85 -35.75 -12.07
N ILE A 90 -2.60 -36.24 -11.95
CA ILE A 90 -1.40 -35.59 -12.52
C ILE A 90 -0.90 -36.36 -13.74
N ALA A 91 -1.07 -35.74 -14.92
CA ALA A 91 -0.49 -36.24 -16.17
C ALA A 91 1.05 -36.18 -16.13
N LYS A 92 1.70 -37.16 -16.78
CA LYS A 92 3.16 -37.33 -16.80
C LYS A 92 3.91 -36.07 -17.24
N ASP A 93 3.43 -35.40 -18.27
CA ASP A 93 4.06 -34.18 -18.81
C ASP A 93 4.01 -33.02 -17.80
N VAL A 94 2.88 -32.83 -17.12
CA VAL A 94 2.73 -31.86 -16.02
C VAL A 94 3.67 -32.21 -14.86
N GLY A 95 3.69 -33.47 -14.46
CA GLY A 95 4.52 -33.97 -13.36
C GLY A 95 6.02 -33.74 -13.59
N GLU A 96 6.54 -34.18 -14.73
CA GLU A 96 7.97 -34.07 -15.07
C GLU A 96 8.40 -32.61 -15.36
N ASN A 97 7.55 -31.82 -16.04
CA ASN A 97 7.99 -30.54 -16.61
C ASN A 97 7.52 -29.31 -15.82
N LEU A 98 6.36 -29.36 -15.16
CA LEU A 98 5.74 -28.22 -14.49
C LEU A 98 5.80 -28.25 -12.97
N ILE A 99 5.84 -29.42 -12.33
CA ILE A 99 5.97 -29.47 -10.87
C ILE A 99 7.41 -29.11 -10.48
N GLU A 100 7.53 -28.31 -9.42
CA GLU A 100 8.80 -27.92 -8.77
C GLU A 100 8.94 -28.60 -7.41
N ARG A 101 7.82 -28.76 -6.70
CA ARG A 101 7.69 -29.48 -5.43
C ARG A 101 6.32 -30.13 -5.37
N PHE A 102 6.25 -31.43 -5.06
CA PHE A 102 4.98 -32.12 -4.91
C PHE A 102 4.60 -32.29 -3.44
N VAL A 103 3.32 -32.04 -3.14
CA VAL A 103 2.69 -32.30 -1.86
C VAL A 103 1.42 -33.11 -2.16
N CYS A 104 1.35 -34.32 -1.63
CA CYS A 104 0.21 -35.21 -1.85
C CYS A 104 -1.06 -34.71 -1.13
N PRO A 105 -2.27 -35.19 -1.52
CA PRO A 105 -3.52 -34.74 -0.92
C PRO A 105 -3.57 -34.88 0.61
N ASN A 106 -2.95 -35.94 1.16
CA ASN A 106 -2.91 -36.20 2.61
C ASN A 106 -1.97 -35.26 3.39
N CYS A 107 -1.06 -34.57 2.69
CA CYS A 107 -0.08 -33.65 3.29
C CYS A 107 -0.34 -32.18 2.91
N THR A 108 -1.40 -31.90 2.15
CA THR A 108 -1.74 -30.56 1.67
C THR A 108 -2.43 -29.76 2.77
N ASP A 109 -1.82 -28.66 3.20
CA ASP A 109 -2.34 -27.75 4.22
C ASP A 109 -2.30 -26.31 3.70
N VAL A 110 -3.49 -25.72 3.49
CA VAL A 110 -3.65 -24.36 2.96
C VAL A 110 -3.44 -23.29 4.03
N GLU A 111 -3.69 -23.60 5.31
CA GLU A 111 -3.50 -22.64 6.41
C GLU A 111 -2.01 -22.46 6.74
N ASN A 112 -1.23 -23.53 6.65
CA ASN A 112 0.23 -23.51 6.84
C ASN A 112 1.04 -23.39 5.54
N ASN A 113 0.38 -23.14 4.39
CA ASN A 113 1.00 -22.97 3.06
C ASN A 113 1.90 -24.17 2.64
N VAL A 114 1.48 -25.39 2.98
CA VAL A 114 2.09 -26.65 2.55
C VAL A 114 1.32 -27.17 1.34
N VAL A 115 1.69 -26.68 0.15
CA VAL A 115 1.01 -26.95 -1.12
C VAL A 115 2.00 -27.30 -2.23
N SER A 116 1.56 -28.05 -3.25
CA SER A 116 2.37 -28.32 -4.44
C SER A 116 2.74 -27.02 -5.17
N LEU A 117 4.02 -26.89 -5.56
CA LEU A 117 4.53 -25.73 -6.29
C LEU A 117 4.70 -26.07 -7.78
N PHE A 118 4.20 -25.17 -8.63
CA PHE A 118 4.21 -25.32 -10.09
C PHE A 118 4.97 -24.16 -10.74
N LYS A 119 5.91 -24.52 -11.62
CA LYS A 119 6.59 -23.61 -12.55
C LYS A 119 5.55 -22.89 -13.41
N LYS A 120 5.77 -21.60 -13.69
CA LYS A 120 4.91 -20.84 -14.60
C LYS A 120 4.99 -21.42 -16.02
N ILE A 121 3.84 -21.60 -16.66
CA ILE A 121 3.75 -21.98 -18.08
C ILE A 121 4.17 -20.84 -19.01
N CYS A 122 4.52 -21.20 -20.24
CA CYS A 122 4.89 -20.29 -21.32
C CYS A 122 3.76 -19.30 -21.67
N SER A 123 4.10 -18.01 -21.79
CA SER A 123 3.14 -16.92 -22.07
C SER A 123 2.54 -16.96 -23.49
N TYR A 124 3.06 -17.82 -24.38
CA TYR A 124 2.41 -18.14 -25.64
C TYR A 124 1.26 -19.13 -25.36
N GLY A 125 0.04 -18.61 -25.16
CA GLY A 125 -1.13 -19.31 -24.60
C GLY A 125 -1.72 -20.52 -25.36
N LYS A 126 -0.94 -21.18 -26.23
CA LYS A 126 -1.18 -22.56 -26.70
C LYS A 126 -0.12 -23.55 -26.18
N CYS A 127 0.82 -23.11 -25.35
CA CYS A 127 1.96 -23.89 -24.90
C CYS A 127 1.92 -24.14 -23.38
N VAL A 128 1.92 -25.42 -22.99
CA VAL A 128 1.96 -25.86 -21.59
C VAL A 128 3.37 -26.09 -21.05
N LYS A 129 4.43 -25.86 -21.84
CA LYS A 129 5.83 -26.00 -21.36
C LYS A 129 6.15 -24.90 -20.33
N ALA A 130 7.05 -25.19 -19.39
CA ALA A 130 7.54 -24.21 -18.42
C ALA A 130 8.20 -23.00 -19.11
N ALA A 131 7.96 -21.79 -18.60
CA ALA A 131 8.69 -20.59 -18.96
C ALA A 131 10.08 -20.57 -18.30
N ARG A 132 11.10 -20.01 -18.98
CA ARG A 132 12.46 -19.87 -18.45
C ARG A 132 12.58 -18.75 -17.41
N LEU A 133 11.71 -18.71 -16.39
CA LEU A 133 11.76 -17.70 -15.34
C LEU A 133 12.70 -18.07 -14.18
N TYR A 134 12.99 -19.36 -14.02
CA TYR A 134 13.75 -19.94 -12.92
C TYR A 134 14.93 -20.74 -13.49
N GLY A 135 16.16 -20.37 -13.13
CA GLY A 135 17.41 -20.90 -13.68
C GLY A 135 18.41 -19.81 -14.09
N ASP A 136 19.61 -20.23 -14.49
CA ASP A 136 20.78 -19.35 -14.72
C ASP A 136 20.92 -18.81 -16.16
N GLY A 137 20.02 -19.22 -17.08
CA GLY A 137 19.99 -18.75 -18.46
C GLY A 137 19.27 -17.41 -18.66
N GLU A 138 19.08 -16.99 -19.93
CA GLU A 138 18.27 -15.80 -20.24
C GLU A 138 16.83 -15.97 -19.76
N LYS A 139 16.48 -15.18 -18.74
CA LYS A 139 15.17 -15.20 -18.10
C LYS A 139 14.08 -14.75 -19.07
N SER A 140 13.11 -15.62 -19.31
CA SER A 140 12.07 -15.41 -20.31
C SER A 140 10.71 -15.91 -19.81
N ALA A 141 9.66 -15.15 -20.09
CA ALA A 141 8.28 -15.56 -19.86
C ALA A 141 7.78 -16.62 -20.86
N PHE A 142 8.68 -17.13 -21.72
CA PHE A 142 8.45 -18.15 -22.74
C PHE A 142 9.40 -19.35 -22.52
N CYS A 143 9.05 -20.51 -23.08
CA CYS A 143 9.92 -21.69 -23.08
C CYS A 143 11.05 -21.58 -24.12
N SER A 144 10.75 -21.06 -25.31
CA SER A 144 11.65 -20.89 -26.44
C SER A 144 11.56 -19.47 -27.00
N ASP A 145 12.63 -19.03 -27.67
CA ASP A 145 12.68 -17.69 -28.26
C ASP A 145 11.87 -17.62 -29.56
N GLU A 146 11.58 -18.77 -30.19
CA GLU A 146 10.52 -18.94 -31.19
C GLU A 146 9.14 -18.56 -30.63
N HIS A 147 8.77 -19.00 -29.42
CA HIS A 147 7.49 -18.62 -28.80
C HIS A 147 7.47 -17.15 -28.36
N LYS A 148 8.61 -16.58 -27.96
CA LYS A 148 8.82 -15.14 -27.72
C LYS A 148 8.57 -14.34 -29.01
N GLN A 149 9.12 -14.80 -30.14
CA GLN A 149 8.96 -14.18 -31.46
C GLN A 149 7.53 -14.29 -31.99
N LEU A 150 6.92 -15.49 -32.00
CA LEU A 150 5.55 -15.71 -32.47
C LEU A 150 4.52 -14.92 -31.64
N TRP A 151 4.78 -14.70 -30.35
CA TRP A 151 3.96 -13.83 -29.51
C TRP A 151 4.06 -12.36 -29.95
N TRP A 152 5.28 -11.86 -30.19
CA TRP A 152 5.51 -10.50 -30.70
C TRP A 152 4.91 -10.27 -32.08
N GLU A 153 5.15 -11.18 -33.02
CA GLU A 153 4.60 -11.12 -34.38
C GLU A 153 3.08 -11.09 -34.37
N LYS A 154 2.44 -11.94 -33.55
CA LYS A 154 0.98 -11.94 -33.38
C LYS A 154 0.47 -10.63 -32.74
N GLY A 155 1.21 -10.08 -31.77
CA GLY A 155 0.89 -8.79 -31.16
C GLY A 155 0.94 -7.65 -32.18
N ILE A 156 2.05 -7.54 -32.91
CA ILE A 156 2.27 -6.52 -33.94
C ILE A 156 1.25 -6.67 -35.09
N ALA A 157 0.99 -7.89 -35.55
CA ALA A 157 0.02 -8.17 -36.62
C ALA A 157 -1.45 -7.94 -36.22
N SER A 158 -1.75 -7.75 -34.92
CA SER A 158 -3.08 -7.36 -34.46
C SER A 158 -3.35 -5.85 -34.59
N LEU A 159 -2.31 -5.03 -34.82
CA LEU A 159 -2.44 -3.58 -34.95
C LEU A 159 -2.76 -3.14 -36.40
N PRO A 160 -3.47 -2.01 -36.60
CA PRO A 160 -3.68 -1.45 -37.92
C PRO A 160 -2.36 -1.09 -38.60
N LYS A 161 -2.19 -1.49 -39.87
CA LYS A 161 -1.00 -1.17 -40.67
C LYS A 161 -0.90 0.30 -41.11
N LYS A 162 -1.99 1.04 -41.03
CA LYS A 162 -2.08 2.47 -41.37
C LYS A 162 -3.12 3.14 -40.47
N SER A 163 -2.91 4.42 -40.17
CA SER A 163 -3.93 5.25 -39.52
C SER A 163 -5.14 5.38 -40.46
N LEU A 164 -6.32 4.93 -40.02
CA LEU A 164 -7.56 5.05 -40.79
C LEU A 164 -8.04 6.50 -40.73
N ALA A 165 -8.03 7.16 -41.89
CA ALA A 165 -8.27 8.59 -41.97
C ALA A 165 -9.67 8.97 -41.46
N ARG A 166 -9.67 9.78 -40.39
CA ARG A 166 -10.82 10.34 -39.65
C ARG A 166 -11.49 9.35 -38.67
N ASN A 167 -11.45 9.75 -37.39
CA ASN A 167 -12.34 9.35 -36.30
C ASN A 167 -12.05 8.06 -35.49
N THR A 168 -10.81 7.57 -35.46
CA THR A 168 -10.33 6.61 -34.45
C THR A 168 -9.21 7.21 -33.60
N GLN A 169 -9.54 7.95 -32.53
CA GLN A 169 -8.54 8.59 -31.64
C GLN A 169 -7.77 7.61 -30.73
N ASN A 170 -8.15 6.33 -30.67
CA ASN A 170 -7.74 5.40 -29.60
C ASN A 170 -7.00 4.14 -30.12
N GLY A 171 -6.38 4.17 -31.30
CA GLY A 171 -5.73 2.99 -31.89
C GLY A 171 -4.27 3.23 -32.28
N LEU A 172 -3.34 2.54 -31.61
CA LEU A 172 -1.92 2.52 -31.96
C LEU A 172 -1.72 1.67 -33.24
N THR A 173 -1.07 2.24 -34.26
CA THR A 173 -0.73 1.51 -35.49
C THR A 173 0.57 0.70 -35.35
N GLN A 174 0.80 -0.21 -36.29
CA GLN A 174 2.08 -0.94 -36.40
C GLN A 174 3.27 0.03 -36.58
N GLU A 175 3.10 1.10 -37.36
CA GLU A 175 4.15 2.11 -37.62
C GLU A 175 4.48 2.90 -36.34
N GLU A 176 3.46 3.32 -35.58
CA GLU A 176 3.64 4.03 -34.31
C GLU A 176 4.22 3.14 -33.20
N LEU A 177 3.82 1.87 -33.10
CA LEU A 177 4.44 0.93 -32.15
C LEU A 177 5.94 0.74 -32.46
N MET A 178 6.29 0.53 -33.73
CA MET A 178 7.69 0.39 -34.13
C MET A 178 8.48 1.69 -33.94
N ALA A 179 7.86 2.86 -34.12
CA ALA A 179 8.49 4.14 -33.79
C ALA A 179 8.76 4.26 -32.28
N LEU A 180 7.79 3.90 -31.42
CA LEU A 180 7.95 3.91 -29.96
C LEU A 180 9.09 2.97 -29.51
N LEU A 181 9.12 1.73 -30.01
CA LEU A 181 10.14 0.73 -29.67
C LEU A 181 11.56 1.11 -30.13
N ASN A 182 11.70 1.97 -31.14
CA ASN A 182 12.99 2.48 -31.64
C ASN A 182 13.30 3.91 -31.15
N SER A 183 12.64 4.38 -30.09
CA SER A 183 12.79 5.76 -29.59
C SER A 183 13.26 5.85 -28.15
N ASP A 184 14.07 6.86 -27.85
CA ASP A 184 14.48 7.24 -26.49
C ASP A 184 13.33 7.84 -25.64
N LEU A 185 12.07 7.62 -26.06
CA LEU A 185 10.90 8.00 -25.27
C LEU A 185 10.73 7.08 -24.07
N ALA A 186 11.16 5.81 -24.15
CA ALA A 186 11.07 4.86 -23.06
C ALA A 186 12.29 3.92 -23.00
N ALA A 187 12.64 3.50 -21.78
CA ALA A 187 13.72 2.54 -21.55
C ALA A 187 13.48 1.76 -20.25
N VAL A 188 14.36 0.80 -19.97
CA VAL A 188 14.43 0.09 -18.70
C VAL A 188 15.05 0.99 -17.63
N ASP A 189 14.35 1.14 -16.50
CA ASP A 189 14.83 1.78 -15.28
C ASP A 189 16.00 0.97 -14.68
N PRO A 190 17.20 1.55 -14.46
CA PRO A 190 18.35 0.82 -13.94
C PRO A 190 18.17 0.25 -12.53
N ASP A 191 17.29 0.84 -11.70
CA ASP A 191 17.19 0.48 -10.27
C ASP A 191 16.22 -0.69 -10.02
N ASP A 192 15.18 -0.85 -10.86
CA ASP A 192 14.17 -1.91 -10.69
C ASP A 192 13.85 -2.76 -11.94
N GLY A 193 14.46 -2.45 -13.09
CA GLY A 193 14.31 -3.22 -14.32
C GLY A 193 12.97 -3.03 -15.04
N GLN A 194 12.14 -2.05 -14.65
CA GLN A 194 10.84 -1.80 -15.28
C GLN A 194 10.96 -0.84 -16.46
N TRP A 195 10.14 -1.02 -17.50
CA TRP A 195 10.03 -0.05 -18.58
C TRP A 195 9.34 1.23 -18.10
N ARG A 196 9.99 2.39 -18.31
CA ARG A 196 9.46 3.72 -18.00
C ARG A 196 9.66 4.67 -19.18
N VAL A 197 8.75 5.64 -19.32
CA VAL A 197 8.92 6.76 -20.24
C VAL A 197 10.03 7.66 -19.69
N GLN A 198 11.17 7.73 -20.37
CA GLN A 198 12.34 8.52 -19.94
C GLN A 198 12.09 10.02 -20.07
N THR A 199 11.49 10.44 -21.17
CA THR A 199 11.31 11.86 -21.52
C THR A 199 9.87 12.28 -21.30
N ARG A 200 9.64 13.15 -20.30
CA ARG A 200 8.34 13.79 -20.08
C ARG A 200 7.97 14.63 -21.31
N PRO A 201 6.75 14.53 -21.86
CA PRO A 201 6.34 15.32 -23.03
C PRO A 201 6.60 16.82 -22.84
N PHE A 202 7.14 17.46 -23.89
CA PHE A 202 7.53 18.87 -23.94
C PHE A 202 8.61 19.31 -22.91
N ALA A 203 9.24 18.38 -22.17
CA ALA A 203 10.42 18.72 -21.37
C ALA A 203 11.56 19.22 -22.29
N PRO A 204 12.40 20.17 -21.83
CA PRO A 204 13.59 20.56 -22.56
C PRO A 204 14.53 19.34 -22.71
N PRO A 205 15.24 19.18 -23.84
CA PRO A 205 16.22 18.12 -24.00
C PRO A 205 17.27 18.19 -22.88
N ALA A 206 17.69 17.02 -22.36
CA ALA A 206 18.46 16.91 -21.14
C ALA A 206 19.93 17.35 -21.32
N THR A 207 20.18 18.66 -21.41
CA THR A 207 21.51 19.27 -21.58
C THR A 207 22.33 19.29 -20.28
N GLY A 208 22.50 18.13 -19.63
CA GLY A 208 23.39 17.90 -18.49
C GLY A 208 23.07 18.61 -17.17
N ALA A 209 22.14 19.56 -17.16
CA ALA A 209 21.68 20.27 -15.98
C ALA A 209 20.50 19.54 -15.32
N GLU A 210 20.42 19.61 -13.98
CA GLU A 210 19.31 19.05 -13.20
C GLU A 210 17.95 19.56 -13.71
N SER A 211 16.90 18.71 -13.63
CA SER A 211 15.54 19.16 -13.95
C SER A 211 15.19 20.43 -13.12
N PRO A 212 14.72 21.53 -13.74
CA PRO A 212 14.41 22.77 -13.04
C PRO A 212 13.41 22.62 -11.88
N GLU A 213 12.62 21.55 -11.92
CA GLU A 213 11.59 21.20 -10.95
C GLU A 213 12.17 20.67 -9.62
N ALA A 214 13.45 20.30 -9.57
CA ALA A 214 14.07 19.67 -8.39
C ALA A 214 14.21 20.59 -7.17
N LYS A 215 14.28 21.91 -7.34
CA LYS A 215 14.65 22.86 -6.26
C LYS A 215 13.77 24.10 -6.13
N SER A 216 13.03 24.52 -7.15
CA SER A 216 12.15 25.71 -7.03
C SER A 216 10.75 25.36 -6.54
N LYS A 217 10.46 25.65 -5.26
CA LYS A 217 9.09 25.62 -4.70
C LYS A 217 8.18 26.75 -5.23
N THR A 218 8.72 27.65 -6.04
CA THR A 218 8.05 28.83 -6.57
C THR A 218 8.08 28.78 -8.10
N LEU A 219 6.92 28.85 -8.75
CA LEU A 219 6.88 29.06 -10.20
C LEU A 219 7.42 30.46 -10.52
N ALA A 220 8.06 30.62 -11.67
CA ALA A 220 8.49 31.94 -12.13
C ALA A 220 7.27 32.88 -12.34
N PRO A 221 7.42 34.20 -12.14
CA PRO A 221 6.37 35.17 -12.41
C PRO A 221 5.82 35.05 -13.84
N GLY A 222 4.50 35.20 -14.00
CA GLY A 222 3.83 35.18 -15.31
C GLY A 222 3.45 33.82 -15.90
N ILE A 223 3.68 32.69 -15.19
CA ILE A 223 3.28 31.35 -15.67
C ILE A 223 1.78 31.05 -15.40
N LEU A 224 1.23 31.61 -14.33
CA LEU A 224 -0.17 31.42 -13.89
C LEU A 224 -1.07 32.49 -14.52
N THR A 225 -2.32 32.13 -14.85
CA THR A 225 -3.34 33.12 -15.24
C THR A 225 -3.82 33.94 -14.03
N GLU A 226 -4.49 35.06 -14.27
CA GLU A 226 -5.06 35.88 -13.18
C GLU A 226 -6.09 35.09 -12.36
N GLU A 227 -6.91 34.27 -13.02
CA GLU A 227 -7.86 33.35 -12.40
C GLU A 227 -7.16 32.30 -11.52
N GLU A 228 -6.07 31.69 -12.01
CA GLU A 228 -5.29 30.72 -11.23
C GLU A 228 -4.62 31.36 -10.02
N VAL A 229 -4.12 32.59 -10.16
CA VAL A 229 -3.57 33.36 -9.04
C VAL A 229 -4.64 33.62 -7.98
N ASP A 230 -5.88 33.93 -8.36
CA ASP A 230 -6.96 34.14 -7.40
C ASP A 230 -7.47 32.85 -6.74
N ILE A 231 -7.61 31.76 -7.50
CA ILE A 231 -7.92 30.43 -6.97
C ILE A 231 -6.85 29.98 -5.96
N LEU A 232 -5.57 30.19 -6.27
CA LEU A 232 -4.46 29.85 -5.36
C LEU A 232 -4.46 30.73 -4.09
N LYS A 233 -4.77 32.04 -4.19
CA LYS A 233 -4.93 32.93 -3.02
C LYS A 233 -6.10 32.48 -2.13
N THR A 234 -7.25 32.23 -2.73
CA THR A 234 -8.47 31.79 -2.02
C THR A 234 -8.25 30.45 -1.32
N SER A 235 -7.68 29.46 -2.03
CA SER A 235 -7.34 28.15 -1.45
C SER A 235 -6.34 28.26 -0.29
N ALA A 236 -5.33 29.13 -0.39
CA ALA A 236 -4.39 29.37 0.70
C ALA A 236 -5.07 30.02 1.92
N ALA A 237 -6.00 30.97 1.72
CA ALA A 237 -6.76 31.60 2.79
C ALA A 237 -7.75 30.63 3.47
N GLU A 238 -8.39 29.74 2.71
CA GLU A 238 -9.23 28.67 3.26
C GLU A 238 -8.40 27.68 4.09
N ARG A 239 -7.23 27.26 3.61
CA ARG A 239 -6.31 26.40 4.39
C ARG A 239 -5.78 27.07 5.66
N TYR A 240 -5.60 28.39 5.66
CA TYR A 240 -5.23 29.13 6.86
C TYR A 240 -6.34 29.02 7.92
N LYS A 241 -7.58 29.29 7.54
CA LYS A 241 -8.76 29.14 8.43
C LYS A 241 -8.91 27.72 8.98
N MET A 242 -8.75 26.69 8.13
CA MET A 242 -8.74 25.29 8.59
C MET A 242 -7.64 25.02 9.63
N GLY A 243 -6.49 25.68 9.52
CA GLY A 243 -5.43 25.65 10.53
C GLY A 243 -5.82 26.30 11.86
N GLU A 244 -6.49 27.46 11.81
CA GLU A 244 -7.06 28.13 12.98
C GLU A 244 -8.11 27.25 13.68
N GLU A 245 -9.00 26.60 12.92
CA GLU A 245 -9.97 25.64 13.45
C GLU A 245 -9.31 24.42 14.11
N VAL A 246 -8.21 23.89 13.54
CA VAL A 246 -7.44 22.81 14.17
C VAL A 246 -6.83 23.26 15.51
N VAL A 247 -6.38 24.51 15.65
CA VAL A 247 -5.90 25.06 16.93
C VAL A 247 -7.04 25.23 17.94
N LEU A 248 -8.26 25.56 17.49
CA LEU A 248 -9.44 25.59 18.35
C LEU A 248 -9.81 24.19 18.85
N CYS A 249 -9.75 23.17 17.99
CA CYS A 249 -9.91 21.76 18.40
C CYS A 249 -8.81 21.29 19.38
N GLN A 250 -7.56 21.75 19.24
CA GLN A 250 -6.50 21.46 20.22
C GLN A 250 -6.82 22.05 21.60
N LYS A 251 -7.35 23.29 21.65
CA LYS A 251 -7.83 23.92 22.90
C LYS A 251 -9.03 23.19 23.52
N MET A 252 -9.93 22.63 22.70
CA MET A 252 -11.01 21.76 23.20
C MET A 252 -10.46 20.50 23.89
N LEU A 253 -9.42 19.87 23.33
CA LEU A 253 -8.77 18.71 23.95
C LEU A 253 -8.10 19.09 25.28
N GLN A 254 -7.42 20.24 25.35
CA GLN A 254 -6.86 20.76 26.60
C GLN A 254 -7.92 20.94 27.69
N LEU A 255 -9.10 21.46 27.34
CA LEU A 255 -10.22 21.61 28.28
C LEU A 255 -10.75 20.26 28.79
N LEU A 256 -10.84 19.24 27.92
CA LEU A 256 -11.22 17.87 28.28
C LEU A 256 -10.18 17.20 29.19
N ASP A 257 -8.89 17.37 28.89
CA ASP A 257 -7.78 16.84 29.69
C ASP A 257 -7.78 17.46 31.09
N TRP A 258 -7.91 18.79 31.20
CA TRP A 258 -8.05 19.51 32.46
C TRP A 258 -9.27 19.04 33.27
N ALA A 259 -10.43 18.79 32.64
CA ALA A 259 -11.60 18.25 33.33
C ALA A 259 -11.34 16.83 33.86
N SER A 260 -10.64 16.00 33.08
CA SER A 260 -10.24 14.65 33.48
C SER A 260 -9.27 14.67 34.66
N ASP A 261 -8.33 15.62 34.68
CA ASP A 261 -7.31 15.75 35.73
C ASP A 261 -7.84 16.40 37.01
N ARG A 262 -8.78 17.35 36.88
CA ARG A 262 -9.59 17.88 37.98
C ARG A 262 -10.37 16.76 38.67
N ARG A 263 -11.06 15.91 37.89
CA ARG A 263 -11.75 14.70 38.38
C ARG A 263 -10.79 13.75 39.11
N LYS A 264 -9.62 13.43 38.53
CA LYS A 264 -8.60 12.57 39.18
C LYS A 264 -8.12 13.17 40.51
N SER A 265 -7.91 14.48 40.57
CA SER A 265 -7.40 15.18 41.76
C SER A 265 -8.43 15.24 42.90
N LEU A 266 -9.72 15.40 42.58
CA LEU A 266 -10.82 15.33 43.55
C LEU A 266 -11.02 13.91 44.11
N ILE A 267 -10.77 12.88 43.32
CA ILE A 267 -10.77 11.48 43.78
C ILE A 267 -9.55 11.20 44.67
N ALA A 268 -8.35 11.60 44.25
CA ALA A 268 -7.11 11.41 45.02
C ALA A 268 -7.14 12.12 46.39
N SER A 269 -7.76 13.30 46.45
CA SER A 269 -7.98 14.06 47.69
C SER A 269 -9.21 13.61 48.50
N LYS A 270 -9.91 12.54 48.07
CA LYS A 270 -11.10 11.94 48.70
C LYS A 270 -12.33 12.86 48.80
N HIS A 271 -12.38 13.93 48.02
CA HIS A 271 -13.60 14.75 47.89
C HIS A 271 -14.66 14.05 47.02
N PHE A 272 -14.23 13.27 46.03
CA PHE A 272 -15.08 12.48 45.13
C PHE A 272 -14.80 10.96 45.28
N ASP A 273 -15.83 10.14 45.10
CA ASP A 273 -15.68 8.68 44.88
C ASP A 273 -15.07 8.37 43.50
N ASP A 274 -14.37 7.23 43.39
CA ASP A 274 -13.90 6.65 42.11
C ASP A 274 -14.98 6.62 41.01
N ALA A 275 -16.24 6.43 41.42
CA ALA A 275 -17.42 6.32 40.56
C ALA A 275 -18.15 7.64 40.28
N ALA A 276 -17.65 8.79 40.77
CA ALA A 276 -18.20 10.12 40.49
C ALA A 276 -18.08 10.47 39.00
N CYS A 277 -18.97 11.31 38.49
CA CYS A 277 -19.02 11.64 37.06
C CYS A 277 -17.82 12.50 36.61
N GLY A 278 -17.60 13.64 37.28
CA GLY A 278 -16.53 14.59 36.98
C GLY A 278 -16.60 15.25 35.61
N TYR A 279 -17.77 15.26 34.96
CA TYR A 279 -18.04 16.18 33.85
C TYR A 279 -18.01 17.61 34.37
N ASP A 280 -17.36 18.53 33.67
CA ASP A 280 -17.34 19.95 34.00
C ASP A 280 -18.25 20.69 33.01
N ASP A 281 -19.18 21.52 33.48
CA ASP A 281 -20.28 22.02 32.63
C ASP A 281 -19.80 22.99 31.53
N ARG A 282 -18.58 23.52 31.67
CA ARG A 282 -17.89 24.29 30.61
C ARG A 282 -17.52 23.42 29.39
N LEU A 283 -17.63 22.10 29.49
CA LEU A 283 -17.49 21.17 28.36
C LEU A 283 -18.69 21.19 27.41
N ASP A 284 -19.81 21.85 27.75
CA ASP A 284 -20.90 22.14 26.80
C ASP A 284 -20.42 22.96 25.59
N GLN A 285 -19.31 23.69 25.75
CA GLN A 285 -18.65 24.43 24.66
C GLN A 285 -17.85 23.51 23.71
N VAL A 286 -17.64 22.23 24.06
CA VAL A 286 -16.77 21.30 23.32
C VAL A 286 -17.57 20.42 22.37
N GLY A 287 -17.46 20.71 21.07
CA GLY A 287 -18.03 19.90 19.99
C GLY A 287 -18.36 20.70 18.72
N VAL A 288 -18.43 22.03 18.81
CA VAL A 288 -18.63 22.91 17.65
C VAL A 288 -17.68 24.11 17.75
N VAL A 289 -16.90 24.34 16.69
CA VAL A 289 -15.78 25.30 16.69
C VAL A 289 -16.25 26.76 16.80
N GLY A 290 -17.36 27.14 16.17
CA GLY A 290 -17.90 28.51 16.24
C GLY A 290 -18.30 28.96 17.67
N PRO A 291 -19.19 28.23 18.37
CA PRO A 291 -19.52 28.50 19.76
C PRO A 291 -18.30 28.52 20.68
N PHE A 292 -17.39 27.56 20.53
CA PHE A 292 -16.15 27.51 21.31
C PHE A 292 -15.24 28.72 21.06
N ALA A 293 -15.09 29.16 19.81
CA ALA A 293 -14.37 30.38 19.48
C ALA A 293 -14.99 31.62 20.13
N ASN A 294 -16.33 31.71 20.17
CA ASN A 294 -17.03 32.79 20.86
C ASN A 294 -16.80 32.72 22.38
N TRP A 295 -16.88 31.54 23.00
CA TRP A 295 -16.61 31.36 24.43
C TRP A 295 -15.16 31.69 24.81
N LEU A 296 -14.17 31.40 23.94
CA LEU A 296 -12.77 31.81 24.15
C LEU A 296 -12.55 33.33 24.24
N HIS A 297 -13.50 34.14 23.75
CA HIS A 297 -13.48 35.60 23.90
C HIS A 297 -14.11 36.09 25.23
N SER A 298 -14.73 35.20 26.01
CA SER A 298 -15.21 35.48 27.37
C SER A 298 -14.02 35.65 28.35
N ASP A 299 -14.26 36.35 29.45
CA ASP A 299 -13.21 36.54 30.46
C ASP A 299 -12.95 35.27 31.27
N GLU A 300 -13.98 34.45 31.48
CA GLU A 300 -13.89 33.11 32.09
C GLU A 300 -12.87 32.25 31.33
N ALA A 301 -13.01 32.15 30.01
CA ALA A 301 -12.08 31.37 29.20
C ALA A 301 -10.67 31.97 29.21
N LYS A 302 -10.52 33.30 29.19
CA LYS A 302 -9.21 33.97 29.31
C LYS A 302 -8.54 33.63 30.64
N GLU A 303 -9.27 33.60 31.76
CA GLU A 303 -8.75 33.22 33.08
C GLU A 303 -8.32 31.75 33.12
N ILE A 304 -9.17 30.83 32.65
CA ILE A 304 -8.90 29.38 32.59
C ILE A 304 -7.64 29.09 31.75
N PHE A 305 -7.57 29.61 30.52
CA PHE A 305 -6.42 29.40 29.63
C PHE A 305 -5.15 30.14 30.07
N LYS A 306 -5.27 31.20 30.89
CA LYS A 306 -4.11 31.89 31.51
C LYS A 306 -3.57 31.14 32.72
N ALA A 307 -4.43 30.50 33.52
CA ALA A 307 -4.03 29.72 34.69
C ALA A 307 -3.63 28.27 34.35
N GLY A 308 -4.14 27.72 33.24
CA GLY A 308 -3.94 26.32 32.87
C GLY A 308 -4.71 25.32 33.74
N SER A 309 -5.80 25.76 34.38
CA SER A 309 -6.69 24.91 35.19
C SER A 309 -8.14 25.40 35.14
N LEU A 310 -9.07 24.44 35.29
CA LEU A 310 -10.50 24.65 35.47
C LEU A 310 -10.89 25.05 36.92
N ASP A 311 -9.94 25.16 37.84
CA ASP A 311 -10.18 25.61 39.21
C ASP A 311 -10.31 27.14 39.35
N VAL A 312 -9.99 27.89 38.29
CA VAL A 312 -10.29 29.33 38.16
C VAL A 312 -11.46 29.56 37.20
N GLY A 313 -11.85 30.82 37.03
CA GLY A 313 -12.95 31.20 36.14
C GLY A 313 -14.30 30.74 36.68
N SER A 314 -14.70 31.24 37.85
CA SER A 314 -16.11 31.24 38.26
C SER A 314 -16.60 32.66 38.47
N ARG A 315 -17.74 32.99 37.83
CA ARG A 315 -18.52 34.21 38.11
C ARG A 315 -19.78 33.94 38.94
N LEU A 316 -20.00 32.69 39.36
CA LEU A 316 -21.10 32.31 40.26
C LEU A 316 -20.51 31.93 41.63
N SER A 317 -20.92 32.69 42.65
CA SER A 317 -20.47 32.50 44.04
C SER A 317 -21.57 31.82 44.85
N GLY A 318 -21.28 30.65 45.41
CA GLY A 318 -22.17 29.88 46.28
C GLY A 318 -22.63 28.56 45.65
N ASP A 319 -22.16 27.45 46.23
CA ASP A 319 -22.56 26.03 46.12
C ASP A 319 -22.81 25.35 44.75
N ASP A 320 -22.99 26.09 43.66
CA ASP A 320 -23.08 25.55 42.30
C ASP A 320 -21.71 25.04 41.84
N LYS A 321 -21.53 23.73 41.94
CA LYS A 321 -20.35 23.05 41.43
C LYS A 321 -20.46 22.97 39.91
N ASN A 322 -19.60 23.68 39.18
CA ASN A 322 -19.35 23.49 37.73
C ASN A 322 -18.84 22.05 37.38
N ILE A 323 -18.95 21.07 38.27
CA ILE A 323 -18.47 19.70 38.12
C ILE A 323 -19.43 18.69 38.75
N CYS A 324 -19.93 17.78 37.91
CA CYS A 324 -20.94 16.80 38.25
C CYS A 324 -20.40 15.70 39.19
N ASP A 325 -20.85 15.69 40.45
CA ASP A 325 -20.44 14.70 41.47
C ASP A 325 -21.22 13.38 41.41
N LYS A 326 -22.34 13.33 40.66
CA LYS A 326 -23.28 12.20 40.58
C LYS A 326 -22.58 10.86 40.26
N LYS A 327 -22.66 9.91 41.19
CA LYS A 327 -22.08 8.55 41.04
C LYS A 327 -22.76 7.81 39.89
N ARG A 328 -21.96 7.27 38.96
CA ARG A 328 -22.41 6.57 37.73
C ARG A 328 -23.46 7.37 36.90
N CYS A 329 -23.28 8.70 36.79
CA CYS A 329 -24.18 9.57 36.04
C CYS A 329 -24.48 9.05 34.62
N LYS A 330 -25.76 9.02 34.25
CA LYS A 330 -26.22 8.51 32.95
C LYS A 330 -26.20 9.55 31.83
N ALA A 331 -26.46 10.82 32.13
CA ALA A 331 -26.44 11.90 31.14
C ALA A 331 -25.05 12.02 30.49
N HIS A 332 -23.99 11.99 31.30
CA HIS A 332 -22.61 12.20 30.85
C HIS A 332 -21.84 10.85 30.78
N GLN A 333 -22.53 9.74 30.47
CA GLN A 333 -21.90 8.41 30.53
C GLN A 333 -20.81 8.26 29.45
N GLY A 334 -19.54 8.28 29.88
CA GLY A 334 -18.39 8.16 28.98
C GLY A 334 -17.96 9.47 28.31
N TRP A 335 -18.43 10.62 28.80
CA TRP A 335 -18.21 11.96 28.25
C TRP A 335 -16.81 12.17 27.65
N TYR A 336 -15.76 11.92 28.43
CA TYR A 336 -14.37 12.15 28.03
C TYR A 336 -14.01 11.38 26.75
N SER A 337 -14.44 10.11 26.63
CA SER A 337 -14.16 9.30 25.44
C SER A 337 -15.00 9.71 24.22
N ILE A 338 -16.15 10.33 24.43
CA ILE A 338 -17.05 10.79 23.36
C ILE A 338 -16.47 12.08 22.77
N HIS A 339 -16.42 13.17 23.55
CA HIS A 339 -15.90 14.46 23.08
C HIS A 339 -14.44 14.33 22.56
N THR A 340 -13.57 13.55 23.22
CA THR A 340 -12.19 13.34 22.74
C THR A 340 -12.13 12.65 21.38
N ARG A 341 -13.00 11.66 21.12
CA ARG A 341 -13.07 10.97 19.82
C ARG A 341 -13.59 11.94 18.76
N ASP A 342 -14.63 12.69 19.09
CA ASP A 342 -15.39 13.49 18.13
C ASP A 342 -14.61 14.76 17.73
N VAL A 343 -13.90 15.40 18.66
CA VAL A 343 -12.95 16.50 18.37
C VAL A 343 -11.74 15.99 17.56
N ARG A 344 -11.18 14.81 17.88
CA ARG A 344 -10.10 14.20 17.06
C ARG A 344 -10.57 13.85 15.65
N TYR A 345 -11.83 13.45 15.49
CA TYR A 345 -12.43 13.20 14.19
C TYR A 345 -12.58 14.51 13.39
N GLN A 346 -13.04 15.60 14.02
CA GLN A 346 -13.09 16.92 13.38
C GLN A 346 -11.70 17.40 12.94
N MET A 347 -10.67 17.27 13.79
CA MET A 347 -9.27 17.58 13.41
C MET A 347 -8.81 16.78 12.18
N LYS A 348 -9.19 15.49 12.10
CA LYS A 348 -8.88 14.65 10.94
C LYS A 348 -9.59 15.12 9.68
N LEU A 349 -10.86 15.52 9.75
CA LEU A 349 -11.60 16.07 8.61
C LEU A 349 -10.95 17.38 8.10
N LEU A 350 -10.67 18.33 8.99
CA LEU A 350 -10.01 19.59 8.66
C LEU A 350 -8.64 19.37 7.98
N ALA A 351 -7.82 18.44 8.51
CA ALA A 351 -6.55 18.08 7.90
C ALA A 351 -6.71 17.41 6.53
N MET A 352 -7.73 16.55 6.35
CA MET A 352 -8.02 15.92 5.06
C MET A 352 -8.48 16.95 4.01
N ASP A 353 -9.32 17.91 4.38
CA ASP A 353 -9.80 18.94 3.45
C ASP A 353 -8.71 19.98 3.12
N ALA A 354 -7.86 20.34 4.09
CA ALA A 354 -6.68 21.15 3.85
C ALA A 354 -5.70 20.46 2.87
N ASN A 355 -5.52 19.14 2.97
CA ASN A 355 -4.73 18.38 2.00
C ASN A 355 -5.38 18.36 0.61
N LYS A 356 -6.70 18.14 0.49
CA LYS A 356 -7.42 18.21 -0.81
C LYS A 356 -7.26 19.58 -1.48
N LYS A 357 -7.21 20.67 -0.71
CA LYS A 357 -6.94 22.03 -1.20
C LYS A 357 -5.49 22.15 -1.70
N LEU A 358 -4.51 21.67 -0.92
CA LEU A 358 -3.10 21.66 -1.29
C LEU A 358 -2.84 20.84 -2.57
N ASP A 359 -3.51 19.69 -2.73
CA ASP A 359 -3.42 18.87 -3.93
C ASP A 359 -3.96 19.58 -5.19
N LYS A 360 -5.05 20.34 -5.06
CA LYS A 360 -5.56 21.18 -6.15
C LYS A 360 -4.60 22.33 -6.49
N GLU A 361 -4.01 22.98 -5.48
CA GLU A 361 -2.97 24.00 -5.70
C GLU A 361 -1.74 23.44 -6.41
N ARG A 362 -1.34 22.20 -6.07
CA ARG A 362 -0.26 21.47 -6.74
C ARG A 362 -0.61 21.18 -8.20
N LEU A 363 -1.81 20.67 -8.47
CA LEU A 363 -2.26 20.37 -9.83
C LEU A 363 -2.31 21.62 -10.72
N ILE A 364 -2.89 22.73 -10.23
CA ILE A 364 -2.92 24.02 -10.95
C ILE A 364 -1.50 24.46 -11.34
N LYS A 365 -0.56 24.41 -10.38
CA LYS A 365 0.85 24.76 -10.63
C LYS A 365 1.52 23.83 -11.64
N GLN A 366 1.25 22.52 -11.59
CA GLN A 366 1.79 21.55 -12.55
C GLN A 366 1.23 21.79 -13.96
N SER A 367 -0.09 21.99 -14.11
CA SER A 367 -0.73 22.31 -15.39
C SER A 367 -0.24 23.64 -15.97
N ALA A 368 -0.03 24.67 -15.14
CA ALA A 368 0.52 25.94 -15.59
C ALA A 368 1.97 25.82 -16.10
N ALA A 369 2.82 25.04 -15.41
CA ALA A 369 4.16 24.73 -15.87
C ALA A 369 4.16 23.91 -17.19
N GLU A 370 3.26 22.93 -17.32
CA GLU A 370 3.12 22.12 -18.53
C GLU A 370 2.63 22.94 -19.73
N ARG A 371 1.64 23.84 -19.54
CA ARG A 371 1.23 24.79 -20.58
C ARG A 371 2.38 25.68 -21.04
N LYS A 372 3.27 26.10 -20.13
CA LYS A 372 4.48 26.86 -20.49
C LYS A 372 5.41 26.01 -21.36
N LEU A 373 5.79 24.81 -20.90
CA LEU A 373 6.67 23.90 -21.64
C LEU A 373 6.13 23.61 -23.05
N ARG A 374 4.83 23.35 -23.14
CA ARG A 374 4.14 23.14 -24.42
C ARG A 374 4.23 24.36 -25.34
N LYS A 375 3.98 25.57 -24.84
CA LYS A 375 4.11 26.83 -25.63
C LYS A 375 5.54 27.03 -26.14
N GLU A 376 6.54 26.80 -25.30
CA GLU A 376 7.97 26.93 -25.66
C GLU A 376 8.38 25.90 -26.73
N ALA A 377 7.87 24.66 -26.64
CA ALA A 377 8.15 23.60 -27.60
C ALA A 377 7.41 23.76 -28.95
N GLU A 378 6.10 24.07 -28.92
CA GLU A 378 5.27 24.21 -30.13
C GLU A 378 5.52 25.52 -30.89
N LYS A 379 6.17 26.52 -30.25
CA LYS A 379 6.35 27.89 -30.79
C LYS A 379 5.04 28.59 -31.18
N ASN A 380 3.93 28.18 -30.57
CA ASN A 380 2.59 28.70 -30.87
C ASN A 380 2.47 30.18 -30.49
N TYR A 381 2.03 31.01 -31.44
CA TYR A 381 1.79 32.43 -31.29
C TYR A 381 0.37 32.79 -31.74
N VAL A 382 -0.18 33.87 -31.19
CA VAL A 382 -1.50 34.40 -31.58
C VAL A 382 -1.33 35.80 -32.15
N GLN A 383 -1.94 36.04 -33.30
CA GLN A 383 -2.07 37.37 -33.91
C GLN A 383 -3.52 37.83 -33.74
N ALA A 384 -3.70 39.04 -33.21
CA ALA A 384 -5.00 39.67 -33.19
C ALA A 384 -5.30 40.24 -34.59
N VAL A 385 -6.50 39.98 -35.11
CA VAL A 385 -6.98 40.68 -36.31
C VAL A 385 -7.31 42.11 -35.89
N LEU A 386 -6.70 43.08 -36.56
CA LEU A 386 -6.91 44.51 -36.32
C LEU A 386 -8.21 44.98 -37.01
N PRO A 387 -8.77 46.14 -36.64
CA PRO A 387 -10.04 46.63 -37.20
C PRO A 387 -10.04 46.90 -38.72
N ASP A 388 -8.85 46.98 -39.34
CA ASP A 388 -8.64 47.09 -40.78
C ASP A 388 -8.54 45.73 -41.50
N GLY A 389 -8.68 44.62 -40.77
CA GLY A 389 -8.55 43.26 -41.27
C GLY A 389 -7.10 42.74 -41.35
N THR A 390 -6.10 43.54 -40.97
CA THR A 390 -4.69 43.10 -40.97
C THR A 390 -4.36 42.27 -39.73
N LEU A 391 -3.29 41.47 -39.81
CA LEU A 391 -2.79 40.70 -38.68
C LEU A 391 -1.82 41.55 -37.87
N GLY A 392 -2.18 41.82 -36.61
CA GLY A 392 -1.31 42.51 -35.65
C GLY A 392 -0.04 41.70 -35.34
N PRO A 393 0.98 42.33 -34.72
CA PRO A 393 2.25 41.68 -34.42
C PRO A 393 2.05 40.41 -33.58
N PRO A 394 2.80 39.32 -33.85
CA PRO A 394 2.63 38.04 -33.16
C PRO A 394 2.90 38.21 -31.66
N ARG A 395 1.88 37.92 -30.85
CA ARG A 395 2.02 37.83 -29.40
C ARG A 395 2.32 36.37 -29.05
N SER A 396 3.25 36.17 -28.12
CA SER A 396 3.39 34.89 -27.43
C SER A 396 2.04 34.51 -26.81
N ALA A 397 1.53 33.33 -27.16
CA ALA A 397 0.24 32.83 -26.68
C ALA A 397 0.24 32.61 -25.16
#